data_AF-X1FS24-F1
#
_entry.id   AF-X1FS24-F1
#
_cell.length_a   1.000
_cell.length_b   1.000
_cell.length_c   1.000
_cell.angle_alpha   90.00
_cell.angle_beta   90.00
_cell.angle_gamma   90.00
#
_symmetry.space_group_name_H-M   'P 1'
#
loop_
_entity.id
_entity.type
_entity.pdbx_description
1 polymer ?
#
loop_
_entity_poly.entity_id
_entity_poly.type
_entity_poly.pdbx_seq_one_letter_code
_entity_poly.pdbx_strand_id
1 'polypeptide(L)'
;MLPSAVESGLRRLVFGTFGFGLIIVASAVWVSLASWSVHDPSLNNATRAAPHNLLGGWGAVTADLAIQSLGLAAIIFFLPLAAWGWHLVAHATPNRVKFRLIAWPASVILLAAALAALPKPKSWPLPNGLGG
;
A
#
# COMPACT_ATOMS: atom_id res chain seq x y z
N MET A 1 4.45 -5.36 -42.18
CA MET A 1 3.42 -5.61 -41.15
C MET A 1 4.05 -6.57 -40.15
N LEU A 2 4.28 -6.14 -38.91
CA LEU A 2 4.77 -7.06 -37.87
C LEU A 2 3.71 -8.17 -37.70
N PRO A 3 4.08 -9.46 -37.66
CA PRO A 3 3.11 -10.53 -37.48
C PRO A 3 2.33 -10.31 -36.18
N SER A 4 0.99 -10.41 -36.23
CA SER A 4 0.09 -10.22 -35.07
C SER A 4 0.44 -11.08 -33.85
N ALA A 5 1.17 -12.18 -34.07
CA ALA A 5 1.76 -13.03 -33.04
C ALA A 5 2.81 -12.28 -32.19
N VAL A 6 3.67 -11.45 -32.80
CA VAL A 6 4.70 -10.66 -32.11
C VAL A 6 4.06 -9.58 -31.25
N GLU A 7 3.04 -8.90 -31.77
CA GLU A 7 2.29 -7.86 -31.04
C GLU A 7 1.60 -8.44 -29.79
N SER A 8 0.94 -9.58 -29.95
CA SER A 8 0.26 -10.28 -28.86
C SER A 8 1.23 -10.77 -27.78
N GLY A 9 2.38 -11.32 -28.20
CA GLY A 9 3.45 -11.76 -27.29
C GLY A 9 4.07 -10.59 -26.51
N LEU A 10 4.36 -9.48 -27.19
CA LEU A 10 4.93 -8.29 -26.56
C LEU A 10 3.96 -7.67 -25.56
N ARG A 11 2.67 -7.56 -25.92
CA ARG A 11 1.62 -7.06 -25.03
C ARG A 11 1.50 -7.90 -23.76
N ARG A 12 1.53 -9.22 -23.88
CA ARG A 12 1.53 -10.17 -22.75
C ARG A 12 2.75 -10.00 -21.85
N LEU A 13 3.94 -9.83 -22.44
CA LEU A 13 5.18 -9.64 -21.69
C LEU A 13 5.17 -8.32 -20.91
N VAL A 14 4.77 -7.23 -21.57
CA VAL A 14 4.72 -5.88 -20.98
C VAL A 14 3.71 -5.83 -19.84
N PHE A 15 2.47 -6.28 -20.05
CA PHE A 15 1.46 -6.27 -18.98
C PHE A 15 1.79 -7.25 -17.86
N GLY A 16 2.36 -8.41 -18.18
CA GLY A 16 2.81 -9.37 -17.17
C GLY A 16 3.92 -8.77 -16.29
N THR A 17 4.94 -8.18 -16.90
CA THR A 17 6.08 -7.58 -16.17
C THR A 17 5.64 -6.38 -15.32
N PHE A 18 4.82 -5.49 -15.90
CA PHE A 18 4.30 -4.34 -15.18
C PHE A 18 3.39 -4.76 -14.03
N GLY A 19 2.48 -5.71 -14.27
CA GLY A 19 1.60 -6.25 -13.24
C GLY A 19 2.36 -6.92 -12.10
N PHE A 20 3.39 -7.69 -12.43
CA PHE A 20 4.27 -8.30 -11.43
C PHE A 20 5.04 -7.25 -10.62
N GLY A 21 5.55 -6.21 -11.27
CA GLY A 21 6.18 -5.07 -10.61
C GLY A 21 5.25 -4.38 -9.60
N LEU A 22 3.98 -4.17 -9.96
CA LEU A 22 2.98 -3.61 -9.03
C LEU A 22 2.76 -4.49 -7.79
N ILE A 23 2.72 -5.81 -7.95
CA ILE A 23 2.59 -6.75 -6.83
C ILE A 23 3.81 -6.66 -5.91
N ILE A 24 5.02 -6.60 -6.48
CA ILE A 24 6.26 -6.44 -5.70
C ILE A 24 6.20 -5.14 -4.89
N VAL A 25 5.85 -4.02 -5.52
CA VAL A 25 5.77 -2.72 -4.85
C VAL A 25 4.74 -2.75 -3.72
N ALA A 26 3.54 -3.28 -3.97
CA ALA A 26 2.51 -3.41 -2.94
C ALA A 26 2.97 -4.28 -1.76
N SER A 27 3.63 -5.40 -2.06
CA SER A 27 4.17 -6.31 -1.05
C SER A 27 5.28 -5.65 -0.22
N ALA A 28 6.17 -4.89 -0.88
CA ALA A 28 7.21 -4.13 -0.21
C ALA A 28 6.61 -3.11 0.76
N VAL A 29 5.58 -2.37 0.35
CA VAL A 29 4.89 -1.43 1.25
C VAL A 29 4.25 -2.15 2.44
N TRP A 30 3.62 -3.32 2.24
CA TRP A 30 3.11 -4.09 3.38
C TRP A 30 4.20 -4.61 4.32
N VAL A 31 5.33 -5.06 3.79
CA VAL A 31 6.49 -5.43 4.62
C VAL A 31 6.99 -4.22 5.42
N SER A 32 6.98 -3.03 4.79
CA SER A 32 7.31 -1.77 5.45
C SER A 32 6.34 -1.45 6.58
N LEU A 33 5.04 -1.60 6.38
CA LEU A 33 4.01 -1.38 7.40
C LEU A 33 4.09 -2.43 8.52
N ALA A 34 4.35 -3.69 8.18
CA ALA A 34 4.44 -4.77 9.15
C ALA A 34 5.69 -4.66 10.05
N SER A 35 6.78 -4.10 9.52
CA SER A 35 8.02 -3.81 10.26
C SER A 35 8.08 -2.38 10.80
N TRP A 36 6.97 -1.66 10.81
CA TRP A 36 6.93 -0.29 11.34
C TRP A 36 7.20 -0.25 12.84
N SER A 37 8.00 0.71 13.27
CA SER A 37 8.27 1.01 14.67
C SER A 37 8.17 2.52 14.91
N VAL A 38 7.54 2.90 16.03
CA VAL A 38 7.45 4.31 16.45
C VAL A 38 8.83 4.94 16.74
N HIS A 39 9.85 4.11 16.97
CA HIS A 39 11.20 4.57 17.27
C HIS A 39 12.09 4.71 16.02
N ASP A 40 11.61 4.29 14.84
CA ASP A 40 12.38 4.39 13.61
C ASP A 40 12.55 5.85 13.17
N PRO A 41 13.68 6.21 12.52
CA PRO A 41 13.88 7.55 11.99
C PRO A 41 12.85 7.83 10.89
N SER A 42 12.05 8.87 11.08
CA SER A 42 11.04 9.32 10.13
C SER A 42 10.98 10.86 10.08
N LEU A 43 10.13 11.41 9.20
CA LEU A 43 9.88 12.85 9.16
C LEU A 43 9.26 13.37 10.46
N ASN A 44 8.45 12.55 11.14
CA ASN A 44 7.81 12.89 12.40
C ASN A 44 8.64 12.47 13.63
N ASN A 45 9.65 11.61 13.43
CA ASN A 45 10.55 11.13 14.48
C ASN A 45 12.01 11.24 14.02
N ALA A 46 12.57 12.45 14.09
CA ALA A 46 13.93 12.73 13.67
C ALA A 46 14.95 12.21 14.70
N THR A 47 15.41 10.97 14.51
CA THR A 47 16.46 10.35 15.34
C THR A 47 17.70 10.00 14.50
N ARG A 48 18.84 9.79 15.16
CA ARG A 48 20.07 9.30 14.52
C ARG A 48 20.18 7.76 14.58
N ALA A 49 19.14 7.08 15.05
CA ALA A 49 19.16 5.62 15.16
C ALA A 49 19.07 4.96 13.78
N ALA A 50 19.61 3.75 13.67
CA ALA A 50 19.40 2.95 12.46
C ALA A 50 17.92 2.52 12.38
N PRO A 51 17.29 2.54 11.19
CA PRO A 51 15.92 2.08 11.02
C PRO A 51 15.83 0.57 11.23
N HIS A 52 14.85 0.12 12.02
CA HIS A 52 14.52 -1.30 12.15
C HIS A 52 13.65 -1.81 11.01
N ASN A 53 12.98 -0.89 10.28
CA ASN A 53 12.20 -1.22 9.11
C ASN A 53 13.00 -2.06 8.09
N LEU A 54 12.39 -3.12 7.58
CA LEU A 54 13.07 -4.06 6.67
C LEU A 54 13.46 -3.43 5.33
N LEU A 55 12.81 -2.32 4.94
CA LEU A 55 13.18 -1.55 3.75
C LEU A 55 14.07 -0.34 4.07
N GLY A 56 14.61 -0.27 5.29
CA GLY A 56 15.46 0.82 5.76
C GLY A 56 14.69 2.14 5.92
N GLY A 57 15.40 3.26 5.77
CA GLY A 57 14.86 4.60 6.08
C GLY A 57 13.65 5.00 5.21
N TRP A 58 13.65 4.63 3.93
CA TRP A 58 12.52 4.93 3.04
C TRP A 58 11.24 4.18 3.45
N GLY A 59 11.40 2.95 3.91
CA GLY A 59 10.28 2.18 4.46
C GLY A 59 9.77 2.76 5.76
N ALA A 60 10.67 3.12 6.67
CA ALA A 60 10.32 3.77 7.94
C ALA A 60 9.51 5.05 7.72
N VAL A 61 9.96 5.94 6.84
CA VAL A 61 9.25 7.20 6.49
C VAL A 61 7.88 6.91 5.88
N THR A 62 7.81 6.00 4.91
CA THR A 62 6.55 5.69 4.20
C THR A 62 5.52 5.09 5.15
N ALA A 63 5.94 4.13 5.98
CA ALA A 63 5.07 3.47 6.95
C ALA A 63 4.60 4.46 8.04
N ASP A 64 5.50 5.31 8.53
CA ASP A 64 5.15 6.33 9.52
C ASP A 64 4.10 7.32 9.00
N LEU A 65 4.28 7.85 7.78
CA LEU A 65 3.30 8.73 7.16
C LEU A 65 1.94 8.06 6.97
N ALA A 66 1.94 6.80 6.53
CA ALA A 66 0.71 6.05 6.30
C ALA A 66 -0.04 5.77 7.61
N ILE A 67 0.66 5.29 8.64
CA ILE A 67 0.07 5.01 9.96
C ILE A 67 -0.40 6.30 10.65
N GLN A 68 0.34 7.41 10.56
CA GLN A 68 -0.11 8.66 11.17
C GLN A 68 -1.29 9.31 10.43
N SER A 69 -1.43 9.08 9.13
CA SER A 69 -2.52 9.68 8.35
C SER A 69 -3.80 8.84 8.38
N LEU A 70 -3.67 7.50 8.36
CA LEU A 70 -4.79 6.58 8.16
C LEU A 70 -4.91 5.52 9.27
N GLY A 71 -3.96 5.46 10.20
CA GLY A 71 -3.90 4.42 11.21
C GLY A 71 -3.87 3.01 10.59
N LEU A 72 -4.65 2.10 11.14
CA LEU A 72 -4.73 0.72 10.64
C LEU A 72 -5.38 0.63 9.24
N ALA A 73 -6.12 1.65 8.80
CA ALA A 73 -6.68 1.68 7.45
C ALA A 73 -5.58 1.77 6.36
N ALA A 74 -4.35 2.17 6.73
CA ALA A 74 -3.18 2.16 5.84
C ALA A 74 -2.90 0.78 5.24
N ILE A 75 -3.17 -0.31 5.98
CA ILE A 75 -2.99 -1.68 5.49
C ILE A 75 -3.87 -1.93 4.26
N ILE A 76 -5.12 -1.48 4.37
CA ILE A 76 -6.12 -1.63 3.34
C ILE A 76 -5.71 -0.81 2.13
N PHE A 77 -5.31 0.46 2.32
CA PHE A 77 -4.99 1.46 1.27
C PHE A 77 -4.20 0.93 0.05
N PHE A 78 -3.24 0.03 0.25
CA PHE A 78 -2.38 -0.51 -0.81
C PHE A 78 -2.92 -1.76 -1.53
N LEU A 79 -4.03 -2.35 -1.08
CA LEU A 79 -4.67 -3.53 -1.70
C LEU A 79 -4.97 -3.38 -3.21
N PRO A 80 -5.46 -2.24 -3.73
CA PRO A 80 -5.81 -2.14 -5.15
C PRO A 80 -4.57 -2.19 -6.03
N LEU A 81 -3.42 -1.75 -5.52
CA LEU A 81 -2.16 -1.83 -6.25
C LEU A 81 -1.81 -3.29 -6.53
N ALA A 82 -1.90 -4.14 -5.50
CA ALA A 82 -1.73 -5.59 -5.63
C ALA A 82 -2.82 -6.22 -6.53
N ALA A 83 -4.09 -5.84 -6.33
CA ALA A 83 -5.20 -6.38 -7.11
C ALA A 83 -5.09 -6.03 -8.60
N TRP A 84 -4.66 -4.80 -8.93
CA TRP A 84 -4.43 -4.39 -10.31
C TRP A 84 -3.21 -5.08 -10.91
N GLY A 85 -2.13 -5.23 -10.14
CA GLY A 85 -0.99 -6.03 -10.56
C GLY A 85 -1.40 -7.47 -10.89
N TRP A 86 -2.22 -8.09 -10.05
CA TRP A 86 -2.77 -9.42 -10.29
C TRP A 86 -3.66 -9.47 -11.53
N HIS A 87 -4.56 -8.52 -11.72
CA HIS A 87 -5.42 -8.45 -12.91
C HIS A 87 -4.60 -8.33 -14.20
N LEU A 88 -3.52 -7.55 -14.20
CA LEU A 88 -2.62 -7.42 -15.35
C LEU A 88 -1.84 -8.71 -15.63
N VAL A 89 -1.31 -9.37 -14.60
CA VAL A 89 -0.66 -10.68 -14.73
C VAL A 89 -1.64 -11.74 -15.23
N ALA A 90 -2.87 -11.73 -14.73
CA ALA A 90 -3.95 -12.64 -15.14
C ALA A 90 -4.58 -12.29 -16.49
N HIS A 91 -4.18 -11.17 -17.12
CA HIS A 91 -4.74 -10.66 -18.37
C HIS A 91 -6.25 -10.42 -18.31
N ALA A 92 -6.76 -10.14 -17.11
CA ALA A 92 -8.16 -9.90 -16.83
C ALA A 92 -8.41 -8.39 -16.78
N THR A 93 -9.38 -7.89 -17.55
CA THR A 93 -9.83 -6.50 -17.44
C THR A 93 -10.82 -6.37 -16.28
N PRO A 94 -10.52 -5.56 -15.25
CA PRO A 94 -11.45 -5.37 -14.16
C PRO A 94 -12.71 -4.63 -14.65
N ASN A 95 -13.88 -5.18 -14.34
CA ASN A 95 -15.14 -4.52 -14.65
C ASN A 95 -15.31 -3.26 -13.76
N ARG A 96 -15.92 -2.20 -14.32
CA ARG A 96 -16.24 -0.93 -13.61
C ARG A 96 -15.04 -0.24 -12.91
N VAL A 97 -13.89 -0.13 -13.59
CA VAL A 97 -12.67 0.51 -13.05
C VAL A 97 -12.92 1.88 -12.43
N LYS A 98 -13.73 2.74 -13.08
CA LYS A 98 -14.06 4.08 -12.57
C LYS A 98 -14.73 4.05 -11.20
N PHE A 99 -15.68 3.14 -10.99
CA PHE A 99 -16.36 3.01 -9.70
C PHE A 99 -15.40 2.50 -8.63
N ARG A 100 -14.54 1.52 -8.96
CA ARG A 100 -13.52 1.01 -8.04
C ARG A 100 -12.53 2.10 -7.62
N LEU A 101 -12.14 2.98 -8.54
CA LEU A 101 -11.24 4.10 -8.27
C LEU A 101 -11.80 5.12 -7.26
N ILE A 102 -13.12 5.30 -7.22
CA ILE A 102 -13.78 6.24 -6.30
C ILE A 102 -14.19 5.53 -4.99
N ALA A 103 -14.79 4.35 -5.11
CA ALA A 103 -15.24 3.56 -3.98
C ALA A 103 -14.07 3.15 -3.07
N TRP A 104 -12.89 2.96 -3.65
CA TRP A 104 -11.70 2.58 -2.90
C TRP A 104 -11.26 3.61 -1.86
N PRO A 105 -10.84 4.84 -2.23
CA PRO A 105 -10.43 5.84 -1.25
C PRO A 105 -11.57 6.16 -0.27
N ALA A 106 -12.83 6.15 -0.73
CA ALA A 106 -13.98 6.30 0.16
C ALA A 106 -14.04 5.18 1.22
N SER A 107 -13.79 3.93 0.85
CA SER A 107 -13.76 2.79 1.78
C SER A 107 -12.63 2.92 2.82
N VAL A 108 -11.45 3.39 2.39
CA VAL A 108 -10.31 3.64 3.29
C VAL A 108 -10.64 4.75 4.29
N ILE A 109 -11.22 5.86 3.83
CA ILE A 109 -11.63 6.97 4.70
C ILE A 109 -12.70 6.52 5.69
N LEU A 110 -13.71 5.79 5.22
CA LEU A 110 -14.78 5.27 6.09
C LEU A 110 -14.22 4.29 7.14
N LEU A 111 -13.28 3.43 6.75
CA LEU A 111 -12.62 2.53 7.68
C LEU A 111 -11.78 3.29 8.71
N ALA A 112 -10.99 4.28 8.27
CA ALA A 112 -10.22 5.14 9.17
C ALA A 112 -11.14 5.84 10.18
N ALA A 113 -12.25 6.42 9.72
CA ALA A 113 -13.24 7.05 10.58
C ALA A 113 -13.88 6.06 11.57
N ALA A 114 -14.22 4.85 11.13
CA ALA A 114 -14.76 3.81 12.01
C ALA A 114 -13.74 3.38 13.08
N LEU A 115 -12.46 3.25 12.71
CA LEU A 115 -11.38 2.92 13.64
C LEU A 115 -11.08 4.05 14.61
N ALA A 116 -11.20 5.32 14.18
CA ALA A 116 -11.05 6.48 15.04
C ALA A 116 -12.12 6.55 16.15
N ALA A 117 -13.31 6.00 15.90
CA ALA A 117 -14.39 5.92 16.88
C ALA A 117 -14.16 4.82 17.95
N LEU A 118 -13.22 3.90 17.73
CA LEU A 118 -12.91 2.86 18.71
C LEU A 118 -12.04 3.39 19.84
N PRO A 119 -12.22 2.88 21.08
CA PRO A 119 -11.36 3.25 22.19
C PRO A 119 -9.93 2.79 21.91
N LYS A 120 -8.97 3.69 22.16
CA LYS A 120 -7.54 3.43 21.99
C LYS A 120 -7.08 2.32 22.95
N PRO A 121 -6.52 1.20 22.46
CA PRO A 121 -5.91 0.17 23.31
C PRO A 121 -4.72 0.73 24.09
N LYS A 122 -4.49 0.22 25.31
CA LYS A 122 -3.32 0.63 26.12
C LYS A 122 -1.97 0.34 25.46
N SER A 123 -1.93 -0.64 24.55
CA SER A 123 -0.74 -1.02 23.79
C SER A 123 -0.49 -0.14 22.56
N TRP A 124 -1.39 0.82 22.25
CA TRP A 124 -1.24 1.65 21.05
C TRP A 124 -0.15 2.72 21.27
N PRO A 125 0.93 2.73 20.47
CA PRO A 125 2.12 3.53 20.74
C PRO A 125 1.96 5.01 20.37
N LEU A 126 1.05 5.35 19.45
CA LEU A 126 0.89 6.72 18.95
C LEU A 126 -0.07 7.53 19.81
N PRO A 127 0.11 8.85 19.94
CA PRO A 127 -0.87 9.73 20.59
C PRO A 127 -2.23 9.68 19.88
N ASN A 128 -2.24 9.56 18.55
CA ASN A 128 -3.43 9.50 17.71
C ASN A 128 -4.22 8.19 17.88
N GLY A 129 -5.45 8.17 17.38
CA GLY A 129 -6.33 7.01 17.42
C GLY A 129 -5.94 5.92 16.42
N LEU A 130 -6.69 4.80 16.41
CA LEU A 130 -6.47 3.69 15.47
C LEU A 130 -6.76 4.06 14.01
N GLY A 131 -7.44 5.17 13.76
CA GLY A 131 -7.79 5.70 12.44
C GLY A 131 -6.85 6.76 11.88
N GLY A 132 -5.72 7.03 12.56
CA GLY A 132 -4.85 8.17 12.24
C GLY A 132 -5.15 9.38 13.12
#